data_AF-A0A8B9KTI4-F1
#
_entry.id   AF-A0A8B9KTI4-F1
#
_cell.length_a   1.000
_cell.length_b   1.000
_cell.length_c   1.000
_cell.angle_alpha   90.00
_cell.angle_beta   90.00
_cell.angle_gamma   90.00
#
_symmetry.space_group_name_H-M   'P 1'
#
loop_
_entity.id
_entity.type
_entity.pdbx_description
1 polymer ?
#
loop_
_entity_poly.entity_id
_entity_poly.type
_entity_poly.pdbx_seq_one_letter_code
_entity_poly.pdbx_strand_id
1 'polypeptide(L)'
;MKLWPLPRRLLREQWIRARYERNEFIYVERQEPYSAGYREGFLWKRGRDNGQFLSRKFILSEREGALKYFNKHDAREPKALMKIHTINATFQPAKIGNPHGLQITYLKDNSTRNIFVYHEDGKPMISRDFILISVCVCLSQDAYARGEVFIGSKENGYTVVPGLPPSTQGYHWQFGITIVTPDRKFLFACETEEEQKEWIAMFQSAVNRPMLPQEYAEFIHKEHMI
;
A
#
# COMPACT_ATOMS: atom_id res chain seq x y z
N MET A 1 -27.61 3.00 -10.31
CA MET A 1 -26.19 2.58 -10.42
C MET A 1 -25.58 2.62 -9.02
N LYS A 2 -25.24 1.47 -8.43
CA LYS A 2 -24.50 1.45 -7.15
C LYS A 2 -23.05 1.81 -7.47
N LEU A 3 -22.64 3.04 -7.13
CA LEU A 3 -21.25 3.46 -7.18
C LEU A 3 -20.47 2.58 -6.20
N TRP A 4 -19.69 1.65 -6.75
CA TRP A 4 -18.82 0.81 -5.95
C TRP A 4 -17.68 1.65 -5.36
N PRO A 5 -17.35 1.57 -4.04
CA PRO A 5 -16.23 2.32 -3.47
C PRO A 5 -14.92 2.04 -4.23
N LEU A 6 -14.30 3.12 -4.74
CA LEU A 6 -12.99 3.07 -5.39
C LEU A 6 -11.95 2.43 -4.45
N PRO A 7 -10.87 1.80 -4.97
CA PRO A 7 -9.79 1.22 -4.17
C PRO A 7 -9.27 2.12 -3.04
N ARG A 8 -9.18 3.42 -3.34
CA ARG A 8 -8.77 4.48 -2.40
C ARG A 8 -9.70 4.59 -1.19
N ARG A 9 -11.00 4.38 -1.36
CA ARG A 9 -11.99 4.40 -0.27
C ARG A 9 -11.83 3.17 0.64
N LEU A 10 -11.58 1.99 0.07
CA LEU A 10 -11.34 0.78 0.88
C LEU A 10 -10.06 0.92 1.72
N LEU A 11 -8.95 1.37 1.12
CA LEU A 11 -7.70 1.57 1.85
C LEU A 11 -7.83 2.66 2.92
N ARG A 12 -8.43 3.80 2.58
CA ARG A 12 -8.69 4.90 3.52
C ARG A 12 -9.59 4.46 4.67
N GLU A 13 -10.69 3.77 4.37
CA GLU A 13 -11.61 3.25 5.37
C GLU A 13 -10.92 2.26 6.30
N GLN A 14 -10.16 1.31 5.76
CA GLN A 14 -9.47 0.32 6.59
C GLN A 14 -8.33 0.91 7.40
N TRP A 15 -7.64 1.93 6.91
CA TRP A 15 -6.65 2.70 7.66
C TRP A 15 -7.27 3.45 8.84
N ILE A 16 -8.39 4.15 8.60
CA ILE A 16 -9.14 4.86 9.65
C ILE A 16 -9.61 3.86 10.70
N ARG A 17 -10.22 2.74 10.27
CA ARG A 17 -10.66 1.69 11.20
C ARG A 17 -9.49 1.05 11.93
N ALA A 18 -8.34 0.82 11.28
CA ALA A 18 -7.13 0.30 11.93
C ALA A 18 -6.67 1.22 13.06
N ARG A 19 -6.66 2.53 12.79
CA ARG A 19 -6.15 3.54 13.72
C ARG A 19 -7.09 3.86 14.87
N TYR A 20 -8.38 4.00 14.61
CA TYR A 20 -9.33 4.56 15.57
C TYR A 20 -10.37 3.57 16.09
N GLU A 21 -10.78 2.59 15.29
CA GLU A 21 -11.76 1.56 15.71
C GLU A 21 -11.03 0.39 16.38
N ARG A 22 -9.97 -0.11 15.74
CA ARG A 22 -9.23 -1.31 16.15
C ARG A 22 -7.98 -0.98 16.95
N ASN A 23 -7.54 0.28 16.95
CA ASN A 23 -6.38 0.75 17.71
C ASN A 23 -5.11 -0.08 17.48
N GLU A 24 -4.90 -0.53 16.23
CA GLU A 24 -3.81 -1.43 15.85
C GLU A 24 -2.42 -0.80 16.02
N PHE A 25 -2.33 0.52 15.97
CA PHE A 25 -1.07 1.26 16.19
C PHE A 25 -0.82 1.61 17.67
N ILE A 26 -1.79 1.32 18.54
CA ILE A 26 -1.64 1.47 20.00
C ILE A 26 -1.30 0.13 20.63
N TYR A 27 -1.95 -0.95 20.16
CA TYR A 27 -1.80 -2.31 20.69
C TYR A 27 -1.14 -3.21 19.63
N VAL A 28 0.17 -3.45 19.77
CA VAL A 28 0.98 -4.21 18.80
C VAL A 28 0.47 -5.64 18.60
N GLU A 29 -0.07 -6.26 19.65
CA GLU A 29 -0.69 -7.58 19.61
C GLU A 29 -1.90 -7.65 18.67
N ARG A 30 -2.54 -6.52 18.32
CA ARG A 30 -3.64 -6.47 17.36
C ARG A 30 -3.16 -6.53 15.90
N GLN A 31 -1.85 -6.37 15.69
CA GLN A 31 -1.19 -6.46 14.39
C GLN A 31 -0.83 -7.90 14.01
N GLU A 32 -0.78 -8.83 14.97
CA GLU A 32 -0.50 -10.27 14.79
C GLU A 32 -1.06 -10.90 13.50
N PRO A 33 -2.33 -10.65 13.10
CA PRO A 33 -2.89 -11.22 11.87
C PRO A 33 -2.19 -10.85 10.56
N TYR A 34 -1.35 -9.81 10.58
CA TYR A 34 -0.52 -9.37 9.46
C TYR A 34 0.97 -9.23 9.81
N SER A 35 1.36 -9.38 11.08
CA SER A 35 2.76 -9.36 11.54
C SER A 35 3.37 -10.75 11.76
N ALA A 36 2.56 -11.82 11.75
CA ALA A 36 3.01 -13.18 12.09
C ALA A 36 3.92 -13.85 11.02
N GLY A 37 4.23 -13.17 9.91
CA GLY A 37 5.08 -13.73 8.82
C GLY A 37 4.50 -14.96 8.10
N TYR A 38 3.27 -15.38 8.43
CA TYR A 38 2.56 -16.48 7.80
C TYR A 38 1.07 -16.20 7.77
N ARG A 39 0.43 -16.39 6.63
CA ARG A 39 -1.02 -16.32 6.49
C ARG A 39 -1.54 -17.26 5.44
N GLU A 40 -2.61 -17.96 5.76
CA GLU A 40 -3.35 -18.78 4.80
C GLU A 40 -4.84 -18.45 4.79
N GLY A 41 -5.47 -18.62 3.63
CA GLY A 41 -6.88 -18.30 3.45
C GLY A 41 -7.37 -18.70 2.07
N PHE A 42 -8.67 -18.51 1.83
CA PHE A 42 -9.30 -18.82 0.54
C PHE A 42 -9.64 -17.54 -0.19
N LEU A 43 -9.25 -17.47 -1.47
CA LEU A 43 -9.61 -16.36 -2.35
C LEU A 43 -10.35 -16.91 -3.57
N TRP A 44 -11.34 -16.16 -4.04
CA TRP A 44 -11.99 -16.41 -5.32
C TRP A 44 -11.07 -15.97 -6.43
N LYS A 45 -10.52 -16.93 -7.17
CA LYS A 45 -9.56 -16.70 -8.23
C LYS A 45 -10.20 -16.90 -9.60
N ARG A 46 -10.01 -15.94 -10.51
CA ARG A 46 -10.43 -16.06 -11.91
C ARG A 46 -9.64 -17.16 -12.63
N GLY A 47 -10.37 -18.02 -13.34
CA GLY A 47 -9.84 -19.00 -14.30
C GLY A 47 -9.23 -18.29 -15.50
N ARG A 48 -8.25 -18.94 -16.14
CA ARG A 48 -7.52 -18.38 -17.29
C ARG A 48 -8.43 -18.25 -18.51
N ASP A 49 -9.18 -19.31 -18.81
CA ASP A 49 -9.81 -19.49 -20.12
C ASP A 49 -11.33 -19.30 -20.09
N ASN A 50 -11.98 -19.62 -18.96
CA ASN A 50 -13.44 -19.58 -18.82
C ASN A 50 -13.97 -18.32 -18.10
N GLY A 51 -13.07 -17.46 -17.59
CA GLY A 51 -13.43 -16.26 -16.83
C GLY A 51 -14.15 -16.49 -15.50
N GLN A 52 -14.41 -17.74 -15.11
CA GLN A 52 -15.11 -18.10 -13.86
C GLN A 52 -14.21 -17.91 -12.65
N PHE A 53 -14.77 -17.51 -11.53
CA PHE A 53 -14.06 -17.47 -10.26
C PHE A 53 -14.28 -18.76 -9.49
N LEU A 54 -13.20 -19.31 -8.93
CA LEU A 54 -13.25 -20.49 -8.09
C LEU A 54 -12.44 -20.26 -6.82
N SER A 55 -12.94 -20.76 -5.70
CA SER A 55 -12.24 -20.69 -4.40
C SER A 55 -10.93 -21.48 -4.45
N ARG A 56 -9.83 -20.85 -4.04
CA ARG A 56 -8.48 -21.43 -4.02
C ARG A 56 -7.78 -21.08 -2.73
N LYS A 57 -7.06 -22.03 -2.14
CA LYS A 57 -6.21 -21.78 -0.97
C LYS A 57 -4.99 -20.97 -1.41
N PHE A 58 -4.72 -19.88 -0.71
CA PHE A 58 -3.51 -19.08 -0.81
C PHE A 58 -2.75 -19.16 0.51
N ILE A 59 -1.42 -19.15 0.41
CA ILE A 59 -0.52 -19.07 1.56
C ILE A 59 0.53 -18.01 1.25
N LEU A 60 0.60 -16.99 2.08
CA LEU A 60 1.67 -15.99 2.12
C LEU A 60 2.62 -16.39 3.25
N SER A 61 3.89 -16.61 2.94
CA SER A 61 4.90 -16.95 3.93
C SER A 61 6.13 -16.07 3.75
N GLU A 62 6.44 -15.30 4.78
CA GLU A 62 7.66 -14.51 4.89
C GLU A 62 8.89 -15.42 5.00
N ARG A 63 8.80 -16.49 5.80
CA ARG A 63 9.86 -17.50 5.93
C ARG A 63 10.27 -18.11 4.58
N GLU A 64 9.30 -18.38 3.71
CA GLU A 64 9.56 -18.88 2.36
C GLU A 64 9.79 -17.74 1.34
N GLY A 65 9.56 -16.49 1.71
CA GLY A 65 9.59 -15.33 0.82
C GLY A 65 8.62 -15.46 -0.35
N ALA A 66 7.50 -16.17 -0.19
CA ALA A 66 6.63 -16.58 -1.28
C ALA A 66 5.12 -16.43 -0.99
N LEU A 67 4.37 -16.07 -2.03
CA LEU A 67 2.94 -16.25 -2.13
C LEU A 67 2.67 -17.48 -3.02
N LYS A 68 1.99 -18.49 -2.48
CA LYS A 68 1.63 -19.71 -3.19
C LYS A 68 0.13 -19.95 -3.19
N TYR A 69 -0.38 -20.61 -4.22
CA TYR A 69 -1.78 -21.03 -4.26
C TYR A 69 -1.94 -22.47 -4.75
N PHE A 70 -3.01 -23.11 -4.29
CA PHE A 70 -3.31 -24.50 -4.57
C PHE A 70 -4.61 -24.62 -5.36
N ASN A 71 -4.61 -25.51 -6.35
CA ASN A 71 -5.80 -25.78 -7.16
C ASN A 71 -6.87 -26.57 -6.41
N LYS A 72 -6.45 -27.41 -5.46
CA LYS A 72 -7.29 -28.22 -4.58
C LYS A 72 -6.84 -28.02 -3.14
N HIS A 73 -7.74 -28.21 -2.19
CA HIS A 73 -7.48 -28.01 -0.77
C HIS A 73 -6.39 -28.94 -0.22
N ASP A 74 -6.39 -30.19 -0.70
CA ASP A 74 -5.55 -31.31 -0.27
C ASP A 74 -4.29 -31.48 -1.13
N ALA A 75 -4.03 -30.55 -2.06
CA ALA A 75 -2.86 -30.63 -2.90
C ALA A 75 -1.58 -30.43 -2.07
N ARG A 76 -0.64 -31.38 -2.20
CA ARG A 76 0.68 -31.31 -1.54
C ARG A 76 1.56 -30.22 -2.14
N GLU A 77 1.47 -30.02 -3.45
CA GLU A 77 2.28 -29.06 -4.19
C GLU A 77 1.45 -27.85 -4.66
N PRO A 78 1.99 -26.62 -4.56
CA PRO A 78 1.29 -25.44 -5.03
C PRO A 78 1.19 -25.44 -6.56
N LYS A 79 0.06 -24.94 -7.08
CA LYS A 79 -0.10 -24.75 -8.54
C LYS A 79 0.83 -23.65 -9.06
N ALA A 80 1.06 -22.63 -8.24
CA ALA A 80 2.12 -21.66 -8.47
C ALA A 80 2.71 -21.20 -7.15
N LEU A 81 4.02 -20.99 -7.17
CA LEU A 81 4.81 -20.36 -6.12
C LEU A 81 5.40 -19.08 -6.72
N MET A 82 5.12 -17.94 -6.10
CA MET A 82 5.52 -16.63 -6.59
C MET A 82 6.34 -15.94 -5.51
N LYS A 83 7.58 -15.54 -5.82
CA LYS A 83 8.44 -14.86 -4.86
C LYS A 83 7.92 -13.45 -4.58
N ILE A 84 7.73 -13.10 -3.31
CA ILE A 84 7.08 -11.84 -2.90
C ILE A 84 7.81 -10.63 -3.51
N HIS A 85 9.15 -10.64 -3.52
CA HIS A 85 9.96 -9.56 -4.09
C HIS A 85 9.86 -9.37 -5.62
N THR A 86 9.15 -10.27 -6.32
CA THR A 86 8.98 -10.23 -7.79
C THR A 86 7.54 -10.01 -8.24
N ILE A 87 6.60 -10.03 -7.30
CA ILE A 87 5.19 -9.83 -7.62
C ILE A 87 4.80 -8.38 -7.38
N ASN A 88 3.76 -7.91 -8.07
CA ASN A 88 3.09 -6.65 -7.80
C ASN A 88 1.61 -6.94 -7.52
N ALA A 89 0.97 -6.13 -6.67
CA ALA A 89 -0.43 -6.30 -6.28
C ALA A 89 -1.14 -4.95 -6.35
N THR A 90 -2.21 -4.87 -7.14
CA THR A 90 -2.97 -3.62 -7.35
C THR A 90 -4.46 -3.88 -7.26
N PHE A 91 -5.19 -3.01 -6.56
CA PHE A 91 -6.65 -3.12 -6.51
C PHE A 91 -7.26 -2.70 -7.86
N GLN A 92 -8.09 -3.58 -8.42
CA GLN A 92 -8.67 -3.45 -9.76
C GLN A 92 -10.18 -3.78 -9.77
N PRO A 93 -11.01 -3.12 -8.93
CA PRO A 93 -12.39 -3.52 -8.72
C PRO A 93 -13.27 -3.35 -9.96
N ALA A 94 -13.06 -2.28 -10.74
CA ALA A 94 -13.80 -2.06 -11.98
C ALA A 94 -13.53 -3.16 -13.02
N LYS A 95 -12.27 -3.58 -13.16
CA LYS A 95 -11.85 -4.63 -14.11
C LYS A 95 -12.31 -6.03 -13.70
N ILE A 96 -12.34 -6.28 -12.39
CA ILE A 96 -12.72 -7.58 -11.82
C ILE A 96 -14.24 -7.68 -11.69
N GLY A 97 -14.96 -6.56 -11.67
CA GLY A 97 -16.39 -6.51 -11.35
C GLY A 97 -16.64 -6.85 -9.89
N ASN A 98 -15.60 -6.84 -9.05
CA ASN A 98 -15.71 -7.10 -7.64
C ASN A 98 -15.10 -5.97 -6.81
N PRO A 99 -15.83 -5.54 -5.78
CA PRO A 99 -15.38 -4.64 -4.75
C PRO A 99 -13.95 -4.62 -4.26
N HIS A 100 -13.51 -5.81 -3.94
CA HIS A 100 -12.28 -6.14 -3.25
C HIS A 100 -11.38 -6.86 -4.25
N GLY A 101 -11.59 -6.59 -5.55
CA GLY A 101 -10.83 -7.16 -6.63
C GLY A 101 -9.38 -6.71 -6.55
N LEU A 102 -8.47 -7.66 -6.42
CA LEU A 102 -7.03 -7.46 -6.46
C LEU A 102 -6.47 -8.18 -7.70
N GLN A 103 -5.65 -7.47 -8.48
CA GLN A 103 -4.82 -8.01 -9.53
C GLN A 103 -3.40 -8.21 -8.99
N ILE A 104 -2.96 -9.45 -8.96
CA ILE A 104 -1.57 -9.83 -8.66
C ILE A 104 -0.87 -10.10 -9.99
N THR A 105 0.28 -9.48 -10.21
CA THR A 105 1.11 -9.70 -11.39
C THR A 105 2.47 -10.24 -10.97
N TYR A 106 3.03 -11.15 -11.77
CA TYR A 106 4.35 -11.69 -11.53
C TYR A 106 4.99 -12.14 -12.85
N LEU A 107 6.31 -12.14 -12.90
CA LEU A 107 7.06 -12.62 -14.05
C LEU A 107 7.21 -14.14 -13.99
N LYS A 108 6.91 -14.80 -15.11
CA LYS A 108 7.19 -16.23 -15.31
C LYS A 108 7.60 -16.46 -16.75
N ASP A 109 8.75 -17.09 -16.96
CA ASP A 109 9.29 -17.37 -18.31
C ASP A 109 9.41 -16.08 -19.15
N ASN A 110 9.85 -14.99 -18.53
CA ASN A 110 9.93 -13.64 -19.10
C ASN A 110 8.58 -13.05 -19.59
N SER A 111 7.47 -13.62 -19.14
CA SER A 111 6.11 -13.16 -19.45
C SER A 111 5.39 -12.74 -18.17
N THR A 112 4.76 -11.57 -18.19
CA THR A 112 3.91 -11.12 -17.09
C THR A 112 2.63 -11.96 -17.03
N ARG A 113 2.43 -12.65 -15.92
CA ARG A 113 1.20 -13.37 -15.61
C ARG A 113 0.30 -12.51 -14.73
N ASN A 114 -0.99 -12.56 -15.00
CA ASN A 114 -2.01 -11.86 -14.24
C ASN A 114 -2.88 -12.85 -13.48
N ILE A 115 -3.05 -12.62 -12.18
CA ILE A 115 -3.98 -13.34 -11.32
C ILE A 115 -5.00 -12.32 -10.82
N PHE A 116 -6.28 -12.58 -11.10
CA PHE A 116 -7.38 -11.78 -10.58
C PHE A 116 -8.05 -12.54 -9.45
N VAL A 117 -8.09 -11.93 -8.28
CA VAL A 117 -8.67 -12.50 -7.07
C VAL A 117 -9.60 -11.51 -6.40
N TYR A 118 -10.58 -12.02 -5.67
CA TYR A 118 -11.36 -11.25 -4.71
C TYR A 118 -11.76 -12.16 -3.54
N HIS A 119 -12.30 -11.55 -2.48
CA HIS A 119 -12.85 -12.27 -1.34
C HIS A 119 -14.35 -11.99 -1.25
N GLU A 120 -15.17 -13.01 -0.95
CA GLU A 120 -16.63 -12.86 -1.04
C GLU A 120 -17.29 -12.13 0.12
N ASP A 121 -16.57 -11.83 1.18
CA ASP A 121 -17.22 -11.36 2.41
C ASP A 121 -16.77 -9.94 2.79
N GLY A 122 -17.75 -9.10 3.13
CA GLY A 122 -17.58 -7.76 3.72
C GLY A 122 -17.04 -7.79 5.15
N LYS A 123 -16.41 -8.90 5.57
CA LYS A 123 -15.81 -9.05 6.89
C LYS A 123 -14.48 -8.28 6.93
N PRO A 124 -14.31 -7.30 7.83
CA PRO A 124 -13.11 -6.46 7.90
C PRO A 124 -11.82 -7.26 8.08
N MET A 125 -11.90 -8.45 8.69
CA MET A 125 -10.75 -9.33 8.91
C MET A 125 -10.11 -9.86 7.63
N ILE A 126 -10.83 -9.90 6.50
CA ILE A 126 -10.35 -10.47 5.23
C ILE A 126 -10.07 -9.39 4.17
N SER A 127 -10.59 -8.18 4.39
CA SER A 127 -9.96 -6.97 3.81
C SER A 127 -8.51 -6.83 4.30
N ARG A 128 -8.19 -7.25 5.53
CA ARG A 128 -6.80 -7.32 6.03
C ARG A 128 -5.97 -8.34 5.24
N ASP A 129 -6.57 -9.43 4.74
CA ASP A 129 -6.18 -10.29 3.60
C ASP A 129 -5.36 -9.60 2.53
N PHE A 130 -6.12 -8.85 1.73
CA PHE A 130 -5.62 -8.16 0.56
C PHE A 130 -4.73 -6.99 0.89
N ILE A 131 -5.01 -6.30 2.00
CA ILE A 131 -4.14 -5.24 2.49
C ILE A 131 -2.79 -5.84 2.87
N LEU A 132 -2.73 -6.96 3.59
CA LEU A 132 -1.48 -7.62 3.91
C LEU A 132 -0.76 -8.09 2.65
N ILE A 133 -1.44 -8.70 1.68
CA ILE A 133 -0.78 -9.10 0.42
C ILE A 133 -0.23 -7.85 -0.29
N SER A 134 -1.02 -6.78 -0.40
CA SER A 134 -0.58 -5.53 -1.03
C SER A 134 0.58 -4.89 -0.26
N VAL A 135 0.49 -4.81 1.07
CA VAL A 135 1.49 -4.21 1.97
C VAL A 135 2.76 -5.04 2.00
N CYS A 136 2.70 -6.36 2.18
CA CYS A 136 3.90 -7.22 2.08
C CYS A 136 4.56 -7.12 0.72
N VAL A 137 3.79 -7.00 -0.36
CA VAL A 137 4.36 -6.83 -1.70
C VAL A 137 5.06 -5.47 -1.81
N CYS A 138 4.41 -4.39 -1.40
CA CYS A 138 5.03 -3.06 -1.35
C CYS A 138 6.28 -3.06 -0.44
N LEU A 139 6.16 -3.51 0.80
CA LEU A 139 7.26 -3.59 1.77
C LEU A 139 8.41 -4.51 1.30
N SER A 140 8.13 -5.58 0.55
CA SER A 140 9.20 -6.44 0.00
C SER A 140 9.92 -5.83 -1.20
N GLN A 141 9.22 -5.02 -2.00
CA GLN A 141 9.84 -4.23 -3.07
C GLN A 141 10.63 -3.06 -2.47
N ASP A 142 10.16 -2.54 -1.33
CA ASP A 142 10.72 -1.44 -0.56
C ASP A 142 11.45 -1.91 0.70
N ALA A 143 12.06 -3.11 0.69
CA ALA A 143 12.64 -3.72 1.90
C ALA A 143 13.70 -2.86 2.61
N TYR A 144 14.11 -1.75 1.99
CA TYR A 144 14.54 -0.55 2.70
C TYR A 144 13.84 0.68 2.11
N ALA A 145 13.29 1.54 2.97
CA ALA A 145 13.01 2.92 2.59
C ALA A 145 14.32 3.51 2.04
N ARG A 146 14.33 4.00 0.79
CA ARG A 146 15.51 4.71 0.23
C ARG A 146 15.82 6.01 1.00
N GLY A 147 14.91 6.44 1.85
CA GLY A 147 15.03 7.51 2.83
C GLY A 147 13.67 7.72 3.51
N GLU A 148 13.69 8.19 4.75
CA GLU A 148 12.50 8.69 5.45
C GLU A 148 12.59 10.21 5.53
N VAL A 149 11.46 10.89 5.37
CA VAL A 149 11.38 12.33 5.53
C VAL A 149 10.46 12.61 6.71
N PHE A 150 11.01 13.19 7.77
CA PHE A 150 10.21 13.73 8.85
C PHE A 150 9.46 14.96 8.32
N ILE A 151 8.15 15.06 8.58
CA ILE A 151 7.35 16.22 8.21
C ILE A 151 7.06 17.00 9.49
N GLY A 152 7.89 18.00 9.76
CA GLY A 152 7.75 18.87 10.92
C GLY A 152 6.71 19.96 10.72
N SER A 153 6.67 20.91 11.66
CA SER A 153 5.72 22.02 11.60
C SER A 153 6.25 23.21 10.79
N LYS A 154 5.35 24.11 10.39
CA LYS A 154 5.69 25.38 9.75
C LYS A 154 6.61 26.25 10.61
N GLU A 155 6.51 26.13 11.93
CA GLU A 155 7.32 26.88 12.90
C GLU A 155 8.79 26.42 12.85
N ASN A 156 9.03 25.21 12.32
CA ASN A 156 10.35 24.62 12.15
C ASN A 156 10.81 24.64 10.69
N GLY A 157 10.26 25.53 9.86
CA GLY A 157 10.72 25.73 8.48
C GLY A 157 10.16 24.74 7.45
N TYR A 158 9.20 23.89 7.84
CA TYR A 158 8.54 22.98 6.90
C TYR A 158 7.43 23.69 6.13
N THR A 159 7.42 23.58 4.81
CA THR A 159 6.33 24.10 3.98
C THR A 159 6.02 23.16 2.82
N VAL A 160 4.82 23.31 2.25
CA VAL A 160 4.33 22.49 1.15
C VAL A 160 3.79 23.43 0.09
N VAL A 161 4.34 23.36 -1.11
CA VAL A 161 3.93 24.20 -2.24
C VAL A 161 3.55 23.35 -3.46
N PRO A 162 2.52 23.76 -4.21
CA PRO A 162 2.20 23.13 -5.48
C PRO A 162 3.29 23.46 -6.51
N GLY A 163 3.52 22.51 -7.42
CA GLY A 163 4.48 22.64 -8.51
C GLY A 163 5.89 22.18 -8.16
N LEU A 164 6.76 22.23 -9.17
CA LEU A 164 8.19 21.92 -9.06
C LEU A 164 9.02 23.21 -9.23
N PRO A 165 10.22 23.29 -8.65
CA PRO A 165 11.11 24.43 -8.85
C PRO A 165 11.45 24.63 -10.34
N PRO A 166 11.62 25.88 -10.82
CA PRO A 166 11.93 26.18 -12.22
C PRO A 166 13.19 25.49 -12.76
N SER A 167 14.11 25.08 -11.88
CA SER A 167 15.35 24.38 -12.21
C SER A 167 15.18 22.87 -12.50
N THR A 168 13.98 22.32 -12.35
CA THR A 168 13.73 20.88 -12.50
C THR A 168 13.62 20.50 -13.98
N GLN A 169 14.60 19.78 -14.52
CA GLN A 169 14.57 19.30 -15.90
C GLN A 169 13.57 18.13 -16.03
N GLY A 170 12.46 18.35 -16.73
CA GLY A 170 11.45 17.33 -17.00
C GLY A 170 10.06 17.92 -17.26
N TYR A 171 9.78 18.27 -18.52
CA TYR A 171 8.58 19.00 -18.98
C TYR A 171 7.21 18.27 -18.83
N HIS A 172 7.14 17.10 -18.20
CA HIS A 172 5.96 16.24 -18.25
C HIS A 172 5.20 16.05 -16.92
N TRP A 173 5.70 16.57 -15.80
CA TRP A 173 5.04 16.41 -14.49
C TRP A 173 4.15 17.63 -14.18
N GLN A 174 2.93 17.63 -14.72
CA GLN A 174 2.00 18.77 -14.61
C GLN A 174 1.51 19.02 -13.18
N PHE A 175 1.50 17.99 -12.33
CA PHE A 175 0.93 18.05 -10.97
C PHE A 175 1.99 17.78 -9.90
N GLY A 176 3.04 18.60 -9.89
CA GLY A 176 4.13 18.48 -8.91
C GLY A 176 3.77 18.96 -7.50
N ILE A 177 4.45 18.44 -6.47
CA ILE A 177 4.39 18.95 -5.10
C ILE A 177 5.83 19.11 -4.61
N THR A 178 6.15 20.25 -4.02
CA THR A 178 7.43 20.48 -3.38
C THR A 178 7.22 20.60 -1.87
N ILE A 179 7.83 19.69 -1.11
CA ILE A 179 7.95 19.81 0.34
C ILE A 179 9.30 20.43 0.64
N VAL A 180 9.28 21.59 1.27
CA VAL A 180 10.48 22.28 1.73
C VAL A 180 10.69 21.91 3.19
N THR A 181 11.89 21.42 3.48
CA THR A 181 12.43 21.23 4.83
C THR A 181 13.62 22.18 5.01
N PRO A 182 14.13 22.40 6.24
CA PRO A 182 15.31 23.24 6.47
C PRO A 182 16.51 22.88 5.58
N ASP A 183 16.80 21.58 5.42
CA ASP A 183 18.01 21.13 4.73
C ASP A 183 17.79 20.82 3.25
N ARG A 184 16.57 20.40 2.88
CA ARG A 184 16.32 19.86 1.56
C ARG A 184 14.91 20.11 1.05
N LYS A 185 14.78 20.18 -0.28
CA LYS A 185 13.50 20.14 -0.98
C LYS A 185 13.23 18.73 -1.51
N PHE A 186 12.06 18.21 -1.22
CA PHE A 186 11.57 16.94 -1.73
C PHE A 186 10.51 17.20 -2.79
N LEU A 187 10.70 16.57 -3.95
CA LEU A 187 9.86 16.75 -5.13
C LEU A 187 9.03 15.50 -5.34
N PHE A 188 7.72 15.67 -5.42
CA PHE A 188 6.75 14.63 -5.74
C PHE A 188 6.02 15.03 -7.02
N ALA A 189 5.50 14.05 -7.74
CA ALA A 189 4.64 14.28 -8.88
C ALA A 189 3.41 13.39 -8.77
N CYS A 190 2.25 13.97 -9.01
CA CYS A 190 0.97 13.28 -9.03
C CYS A 190 0.54 13.04 -10.48
N GLU A 191 -0.32 12.04 -10.69
CA GLU A 191 -0.87 11.74 -12.01
C GLU A 191 -2.04 12.67 -12.36
N THR A 192 -2.76 13.19 -11.36
CA THR A 192 -3.90 14.10 -11.56
C THR A 192 -3.88 15.31 -10.61
N GLU A 193 -4.61 16.37 -10.99
CA GLU A 193 -4.76 17.59 -10.20
C GLU A 193 -5.51 17.33 -8.87
N GLU A 194 -6.50 16.43 -8.88
CA GLU A 194 -7.25 16.07 -7.67
C GLU A 194 -6.35 15.36 -6.66
N GLU A 195 -5.49 14.44 -7.13
CA GLU A 195 -4.51 13.77 -6.28
C GLU A 195 -3.53 14.77 -5.67
N GLN A 196 -3.04 15.71 -6.48
CA GLN A 196 -2.15 16.77 -6.01
C GLN A 196 -2.80 17.59 -4.90
N LYS A 197 -4.07 18.00 -5.07
CA LYS A 197 -4.83 18.76 -4.07
C LYS A 197 -5.02 17.97 -2.77
N GLU A 198 -5.34 16.67 -2.86
CA GLU A 198 -5.51 15.81 -1.68
C GLU A 198 -4.20 15.67 -0.89
N TRP A 199 -3.08 15.38 -1.57
CA TRP A 199 -1.78 15.25 -0.92
C TRP A 199 -1.30 16.57 -0.31
N ILE A 200 -1.47 17.69 -1.01
CA ILE A 200 -1.15 19.02 -0.47
C ILE A 200 -1.96 19.27 0.81
N ALA A 201 -3.27 19.02 0.80
CA ALA A 201 -4.12 19.21 1.99
C ALA A 201 -3.66 18.36 3.17
N MET A 202 -3.26 17.11 2.92
CA MET A 202 -2.71 16.21 3.95
C MET A 202 -1.39 16.72 4.52
N PHE A 203 -0.42 17.08 3.67
CA PHE A 203 0.87 17.60 4.14
C PHE A 203 0.70 18.95 4.85
N GLN A 204 -0.17 19.83 4.36
CA GLN A 204 -0.50 21.09 5.02
C GLN A 204 -1.14 20.86 6.39
N SER A 205 -2.01 19.86 6.54
CA SER A 205 -2.58 19.51 7.83
C SER A 205 -1.51 19.03 8.82
N ALA A 206 -0.49 18.31 8.35
CA ALA A 206 0.63 17.88 9.19
C ALA A 206 1.51 19.08 9.59
N VAL A 207 1.88 19.91 8.62
CA VAL A 207 2.77 21.07 8.79
C VAL A 207 2.13 22.17 9.64
N ASN A 208 0.81 22.35 9.57
CA ASN A 208 0.11 23.34 10.37
C ASN A 208 -0.15 22.91 11.82
N ARG A 209 0.11 21.64 12.15
CA ARG A 209 -0.02 21.15 13.52
C ARG A 209 1.27 21.45 14.30
N PRO A 210 1.18 22.03 15.51
CA PRO A 210 2.34 22.15 16.38
C PRO A 210 2.86 20.76 16.76
N MET A 211 4.18 20.59 16.74
CA MET A 211 4.79 19.31 17.10
C MET A 211 4.64 19.04 18.60
N LEU A 212 4.41 17.78 18.96
CA LEU A 212 4.41 17.32 20.34
C LEU A 212 5.84 17.25 20.89
N PRO A 213 6.05 17.37 22.21
CA PRO A 213 7.39 17.30 22.82
C PRO A 213 8.19 16.03 22.46
N GLN A 214 7.49 14.90 22.25
CA GLN A 214 8.10 13.63 21.82
C GLN A 214 8.58 13.68 20.36
N GLU A 215 7.85 14.38 19.48
CA GLU A 215 8.19 14.55 18.06
C GLU A 215 9.39 15.49 17.88
N TYR A 216 9.59 16.44 18.80
CA TYR A 216 10.81 17.25 18.86
C TYR A 216 12.05 16.41 19.15
N ALA A 217 11.96 15.42 20.05
CA ALA A 217 13.10 14.55 20.36
C ALA A 217 13.49 13.67 19.16
N GLU A 218 12.50 13.18 18.41
CA GLU A 218 12.73 12.42 17.16
C GLU A 218 13.30 13.30 16.04
N PHE A 219 12.84 14.55 15.92
CA PHE A 219 13.37 15.53 14.97
C PHE A 219 14.87 15.79 15.20
N ILE A 220 15.26 16.11 16.45
CA ILE A 220 16.66 16.35 16.81
C ILE A 220 17.52 15.09 16.59
N HIS A 221 17.00 13.91 16.92
CA HIS A 221 17.74 12.66 16.72
C HIS A 221 18.04 12.39 15.24
N LYS A 222 17.12 12.73 14.34
CA LYS A 222 17.28 12.53 12.89
C LYS A 222 18.19 13.56 12.23
N GLU A 223 18.26 14.80 12.71
CA GLU A 223 19.22 15.79 12.17
C GLU A 223 20.69 15.48 12.50
N HIS A 224 20.96 14.83 13.64
CA HIS A 224 22.34 14.46 14.03
C HIS A 224 22.92 13.24 13.28
N MET A 225 22.14 12.58 12.41
CA MET A 225 22.56 11.37 11.67
C MET A 225 22.72 11.58 10.15
N ILE A 226 22.66 12.82 9.67
CA ILE A 226 22.90 13.19 8.25
C ILE A 226 24.29 13.83 8.11
#